data_AF-A0A816KDA1-F1
#
_entry.id   AF-A0A816KDA1-F1
#
_cell.length_a   1.000
_cell.length_b   1.000
_cell.length_c   1.000
_cell.angle_alpha   90.00
_cell.angle_beta   90.00
_cell.angle_gamma   90.00
#
_symmetry.space_group_name_H-M   'P 1'
#
loop_
_entity.id
_entity.type
_entity.pdbx_description
1 polymer ?
#
loop_
_entity_poly.entity_id
_entity_poly.type
_entity_poly.pdbx_seq_one_letter_code
_entity_poly.pdbx_strand_id
1 'polypeptide(L)'
;MKSISRDSDSSLIEATLSCLIAISSPRRVKLNLIREKLIKDLTKLLTDPTTASVSVTEKSLKLLESLASTKEGRSEICGGNGECLKTVVKKLMKVSTAATEHAVTVFWSVSYLFKEEKALEAVTSTNGVTKILLLYMSTRTVRFFLLDAFYRFEFLVSRFIK
;
A
#
# COMPACT_ATOMS: atom_id res chain seq x y z
N MET A 1 32.73 -18.00 -13.49
CA MET A 1 31.33 -17.62 -13.20
C MET A 1 31.32 -16.85 -11.88
N LYS A 2 31.24 -15.52 -11.93
CA LYS A 2 31.17 -14.66 -10.73
C LYS A 2 29.76 -14.79 -10.13
N SER A 3 29.68 -15.06 -8.85
CA SER A 3 28.43 -15.05 -8.08
C SER A 3 27.76 -13.69 -8.21
N ILE A 4 26.63 -13.64 -8.93
CA ILE A 4 25.70 -12.52 -8.84
C ILE A 4 25.25 -12.51 -7.37
N SER A 5 25.76 -11.53 -6.61
CA SER A 5 25.45 -11.37 -5.20
C SER A 5 23.98 -11.00 -5.03
N ARG A 6 23.31 -11.48 -3.98
CA ARG A 6 21.92 -11.07 -3.70
C ARG A 6 21.78 -9.56 -3.48
N ASP A 7 22.86 -8.89 -3.07
CA ASP A 7 22.94 -7.44 -2.95
C ASP A 7 22.84 -6.71 -4.30
N SER A 8 23.36 -7.30 -5.38
CA SER A 8 23.16 -6.76 -6.73
C SER A 8 21.71 -6.88 -7.20
N ASP A 9 20.99 -7.91 -6.76
CA ASP A 9 19.57 -8.06 -7.13
C ASP A 9 18.67 -7.08 -6.36
N SER A 10 18.93 -6.87 -5.06
CA SER A 10 18.15 -5.92 -4.24
C SER A 10 18.33 -4.47 -4.69
N SER A 11 19.57 -4.08 -5.03
CA SER A 11 19.87 -2.75 -5.55
C SER A 11 19.25 -2.50 -6.93
N LEU A 12 19.22 -3.51 -7.81
CA LEU A 12 18.51 -3.44 -9.10
C LEU A 12 17.00 -3.27 -8.92
N ILE A 13 16.38 -4.02 -8.00
CA ILE A 13 14.97 -3.88 -7.66
C ILE A 13 14.69 -2.46 -7.17
N GLU A 14 15.50 -1.95 -6.26
CA GLU A 14 15.35 -0.61 -5.71
C GLU A 14 15.47 0.50 -6.77
N ALA A 15 16.47 0.40 -7.66
CA ALA A 15 16.65 1.32 -8.77
C ALA A 15 15.45 1.28 -9.75
N THR A 16 14.95 0.08 -10.03
CA THR A 16 13.77 -0.12 -10.89
C THR A 16 12.54 0.54 -10.28
N LEU A 17 12.28 0.31 -8.99
CA LEU A 17 11.15 0.95 -8.29
C LEU A 17 11.28 2.48 -8.29
N SER A 18 12.49 3.01 -8.09
CA SER A 18 12.76 4.45 -8.14
C SER A 18 12.43 5.04 -9.52
N CYS A 19 12.86 4.37 -10.59
CA CYS A 19 12.57 4.74 -11.96
C CYS A 19 11.06 4.72 -12.22
N LEU A 20 10.37 3.63 -11.84
CA LEU A 20 8.93 3.50 -12.00
C LEU A 20 8.17 4.61 -11.27
N ILE A 21 8.56 4.94 -10.05
CA ILE A 21 7.96 6.06 -9.29
C ILE A 21 8.10 7.36 -10.09
N ALA A 22 9.30 7.66 -10.59
CA ALA A 22 9.58 8.89 -11.34
C ALA A 22 8.74 9.02 -12.63
N ILE A 23 8.54 7.91 -13.36
CA ILE A 23 7.78 7.93 -14.62
C ILE A 23 6.27 7.73 -14.44
N SER A 24 5.81 7.26 -13.27
CA SER A 24 4.40 6.89 -13.03
C SER A 24 3.45 8.07 -12.84
N SER A 25 3.93 9.32 -12.88
CA SER A 25 3.06 10.50 -12.68
C SER A 25 1.90 10.58 -13.69
N PRO A 26 2.10 10.40 -15.02
CA PRO A 26 1.03 10.52 -16.00
C PRO A 26 0.05 9.33 -15.93
N ARG A 27 -1.25 9.60 -15.99
CA ARG A 27 -2.31 8.57 -15.96
C ARG A 27 -2.08 7.44 -16.99
N ARG A 28 -1.66 7.78 -18.21
CA ARG A 28 -1.37 6.79 -19.27
C ARG A 28 -0.32 5.75 -18.86
N VAL A 29 0.70 6.17 -18.12
CA VAL A 29 1.76 5.28 -17.64
C VAL A 29 1.21 4.37 -16.56
N LYS A 30 0.45 4.91 -15.59
CA LYS A 30 -0.20 4.12 -14.54
C LYS A 30 -1.05 2.99 -15.12
N LEU A 31 -1.86 3.28 -16.13
CA LEU A 31 -2.70 2.28 -16.79
C LEU A 31 -1.88 1.19 -17.49
N ASN A 32 -0.78 1.55 -18.13
CA ASN A 32 0.13 0.56 -18.74
C ASN A 32 0.76 -0.33 -17.66
N LEU A 33 1.24 0.25 -16.56
CA LEU A 33 1.80 -0.53 -15.44
C LEU A 33 0.77 -1.51 -14.82
N ILE A 34 -0.49 -1.09 -14.70
CA ILE A 34 -1.57 -1.97 -14.24
C ILE A 34 -1.80 -3.13 -15.22
N ARG A 35 -1.82 -2.85 -16.53
CA ARG A 35 -1.96 -3.88 -17.58
C ARG A 35 -0.82 -4.90 -17.56
N GLU A 36 0.40 -4.44 -17.29
CA GLU A 36 1.59 -5.30 -17.12
C GLU A 36 1.62 -6.05 -15.77
N LYS A 37 0.51 -6.07 -15.01
CA LYS A 37 0.35 -6.81 -13.75
C LYS A 37 1.31 -6.38 -12.64
N LEU A 38 1.80 -5.14 -12.68
CA LEU A 38 2.74 -4.62 -11.69
C LEU A 38 2.22 -4.75 -10.24
N ILE A 39 0.92 -4.58 -9.99
CA ILE A 39 0.32 -4.70 -8.65
C ILE A 39 0.55 -6.10 -8.06
N LYS A 40 0.49 -7.15 -8.90
CA LYS A 40 0.76 -8.52 -8.48
C LYS A 40 2.24 -8.70 -8.10
N ASP A 41 3.15 -8.11 -8.88
CA ASP A 41 4.59 -8.22 -8.61
C ASP A 41 5.00 -7.42 -7.37
N LEU A 42 4.43 -6.23 -7.16
CA LEU A 42 4.60 -5.47 -5.92
C LEU A 42 4.09 -6.25 -4.70
N THR A 43 2.97 -6.96 -4.85
CA THR A 43 2.42 -7.79 -3.77
C THR A 43 3.36 -8.94 -3.40
N LYS A 44 4.00 -9.57 -4.39
CA LYS A 44 5.02 -10.60 -4.14
C LYS A 44 6.23 -10.01 -3.41
N LEU A 45 6.76 -8.88 -3.89
CA LEU A 45 7.90 -8.19 -3.27
C LEU A 45 7.63 -7.80 -1.80
N LEU A 46 6.39 -7.41 -1.49
CA LEU A 46 6.00 -7.05 -0.12
C LEU A 46 5.82 -8.28 0.80
N THR A 47 5.54 -9.44 0.23
CA THR A 47 5.25 -10.69 0.96
C THR A 47 6.51 -11.52 1.17
N ASP A 48 7.43 -11.48 0.22
CA ASP A 48 8.68 -12.23 0.26
C ASP A 48 9.69 -11.57 1.24
N PRO A 49 10.02 -12.24 2.36
CA PRO A 49 10.94 -11.68 3.36
C PRO A 49 12.38 -11.53 2.84
N THR A 50 12.74 -12.21 1.74
CA THR A 50 14.10 -12.13 1.17
C THR A 50 14.32 -10.88 0.33
N THR A 51 13.24 -10.27 -0.17
CA THR A 51 13.28 -9.06 -1.02
C THR A 51 12.72 -7.82 -0.32
N ALA A 52 11.94 -7.99 0.75
CA ALA A 52 11.29 -6.93 1.51
C ALA A 52 12.24 -6.12 2.43
N SER A 53 13.29 -5.51 1.88
CA SER A 53 14.05 -4.48 2.61
C SER A 53 13.15 -3.27 2.94
N VAL A 54 13.55 -2.45 3.92
CA VAL A 54 12.79 -1.24 4.30
C VAL A 54 12.60 -0.32 3.08
N SER A 55 13.67 -0.09 2.33
CA SER A 55 13.65 0.76 1.14
C SER A 55 12.75 0.21 0.02
N VAL A 56 12.82 -1.10 -0.25
CA VAL A 56 11.96 -1.75 -1.24
C VAL A 56 10.49 -1.70 -0.81
N THR A 57 10.23 -1.89 0.49
CA THR A 57 8.87 -1.80 1.07
C THR A 57 8.30 -0.40 0.89
N GLU A 58 9.04 0.65 1.25
CA GLU A 58 8.62 2.05 1.09
C GLU A 58 8.30 2.38 -0.36
N LYS A 59 9.21 2.06 -1.29
CA LYS A 59 9.04 2.36 -2.71
C LYS A 59 7.88 1.57 -3.33
N SER A 60 7.71 0.31 -2.94
CA SER A 60 6.59 -0.51 -3.40
C SER A 60 5.25 0.06 -2.95
N LEU A 61 5.14 0.47 -1.67
CA LEU A 61 3.92 1.08 -1.14
C LEU A 61 3.65 2.46 -1.75
N LYS A 62 4.68 3.28 -1.99
CA LYS A 62 4.55 4.56 -2.70
C LYS A 62 4.02 4.38 -4.12
N LEU A 63 4.47 3.33 -4.82
CA LEU A 63 3.98 3.03 -6.16
C LEU A 63 2.53 2.53 -6.14
N LEU A 64 2.16 1.69 -5.18
CA LEU A 64 0.76 1.28 -4.96
C LEU A 64 -0.14 2.48 -4.66
N GLU A 65 0.31 3.44 -3.86
CA GLU A 65 -0.41 4.69 -3.60
C GLU A 65 -0.67 5.46 -4.90
N SER A 66 0.37 5.63 -5.73
CA SER A 66 0.24 6.29 -7.03
C SER A 66 -0.78 5.59 -7.92
N LEU A 67 -0.80 4.25 -7.96
CA LEU A 67 -1.75 3.47 -8.75
C LEU A 67 -3.19 3.54 -8.19
N ALA A 68 -3.35 3.57 -6.87
CA ALA A 68 -4.64 3.70 -6.19
C ALA A 68 -5.37 5.03 -6.48
N SER A 69 -4.68 6.02 -7.04
CA SER A 69 -5.32 7.25 -7.56
C SER A 69 -6.23 7.00 -8.77
N THR A 70 -6.07 5.86 -9.45
CA THR A 70 -6.89 5.48 -10.63
C THR A 70 -7.95 4.45 -10.26
N LYS A 71 -9.09 4.45 -10.97
CA LYS A 71 -10.17 3.47 -10.73
C LYS A 71 -9.67 2.05 -11.01
N GLU A 72 -8.92 1.88 -12.09
CA GLU A 72 -8.35 0.62 -12.53
C GLU A 72 -7.36 0.09 -11.48
N GLY A 73 -6.51 0.94 -10.92
CA GLY A 73 -5.57 0.55 -9.87
C GLY A 73 -6.28 0.10 -8.59
N ARG A 74 -7.33 0.79 -8.16
CA ARG A 74 -8.13 0.36 -6.99
C ARG A 74 -8.84 -0.97 -7.22
N SER A 75 -9.47 -1.12 -8.38
CA SER A 75 -10.14 -2.37 -8.75
C SER A 75 -9.17 -3.55 -8.73
N GLU A 76 -7.92 -3.35 -9.18
CA GLU A 76 -6.91 -4.39 -9.17
C GLU A 76 -6.35 -4.65 -7.75
N ILE A 77 -6.10 -3.61 -6.95
CA ILE A 77 -5.66 -3.74 -5.53
C ILE A 77 -6.69 -4.52 -4.70
N CYS A 78 -7.98 -4.29 -4.93
CA CYS A 78 -9.08 -5.00 -4.28
C CYS A 78 -9.49 -6.30 -5.00
N GLY A 79 -8.95 -6.54 -6.20
CA GLY A 79 -9.19 -7.74 -7.00
C GLY A 79 -8.52 -8.98 -6.41
N GLY A 80 -8.71 -10.14 -7.07
CA GLY A 80 -7.98 -11.37 -6.75
C GLY A 80 -7.99 -11.76 -5.27
N ASN A 81 -9.16 -11.85 -4.65
CA ASN A 81 -9.36 -12.14 -3.22
C ASN A 81 -8.77 -11.10 -2.24
N GLY A 82 -8.44 -9.90 -2.75
CA GLY A 82 -7.91 -8.79 -1.97
C GLY A 82 -6.51 -9.03 -1.43
N GLU A 83 -5.72 -9.93 -2.02
CA GLU A 83 -4.38 -10.30 -1.52
C GLU A 83 -3.46 -9.07 -1.39
N CYS A 84 -3.44 -8.20 -2.40
CA CYS A 84 -2.66 -6.96 -2.36
C CYS A 84 -3.07 -6.08 -1.18
N LEU A 85 -4.38 -5.82 -1.03
CA LEU A 85 -4.90 -5.03 0.08
C LEU A 85 -4.60 -5.66 1.44
N LYS A 86 -4.73 -6.99 1.58
CA LYS A 86 -4.37 -7.71 2.80
C LYS A 86 -2.90 -7.50 3.16
N THR A 87 -2.02 -7.53 2.16
CA THR A 87 -0.59 -7.26 2.34
C THR A 87 -0.34 -5.80 2.75
N VAL A 88 -1.01 -4.83 2.13
CA VAL A 88 -0.96 -3.41 2.55
C VAL A 88 -1.39 -3.26 4.02
N VAL A 89 -2.49 -3.89 4.41
CA VAL A 89 -2.99 -3.86 5.81
C VAL A 89 -2.02 -4.53 6.78
N LYS A 90 -1.27 -5.55 6.35
CA LYS A 90 -0.19 -6.13 7.17
C LYS A 90 0.97 -5.15 7.35
N LYS A 91 1.29 -4.34 6.34
CA LYS A 91 2.35 -3.34 6.36
C LYS A 91 1.97 -2.02 7.05
N LEU A 92 0.77 -1.90 7.63
CA LEU A 92 0.41 -0.75 8.47
C LEU A 92 1.26 -0.65 9.73
N MET A 93 1.73 -1.79 10.25
CA MET A 93 2.48 -1.89 11.50
C MET A 93 3.85 -2.53 11.27
N LYS A 94 4.82 -2.24 12.15
CA LYS A 94 6.16 -2.87 12.17
C LYS A 94 6.97 -2.67 10.88
N VAL A 95 6.83 -1.50 10.26
CA VAL A 95 7.65 -1.02 9.14
C VAL A 95 8.20 0.38 9.49
N SER A 96 8.79 1.08 8.53
CA SER A 96 9.17 2.48 8.70
C SER A 96 7.97 3.43 8.65
N THR A 97 8.12 4.65 9.18
CA THR A 97 7.07 5.67 9.17
C THR A 97 6.57 5.98 7.75
N ALA A 98 7.49 6.15 6.79
CA ALA A 98 7.14 6.43 5.39
C ALA A 98 6.35 5.29 4.75
N ALA A 99 6.73 4.03 5.01
CA ALA A 99 5.96 2.87 4.54
C ALA A 99 4.55 2.84 5.15
N THR A 100 4.43 3.12 6.45
CA THR A 100 3.12 3.22 7.12
C THR A 100 2.24 4.31 6.50
N GLU A 101 2.79 5.49 6.20
CA GLU A 101 2.05 6.59 5.57
C GLU A 101 1.49 6.21 4.19
N HIS A 102 2.33 5.63 3.33
CA HIS A 102 1.91 5.14 2.01
C HIS A 102 0.84 4.04 2.12
N ALA A 103 1.02 3.09 3.06
CA ALA A 103 0.05 2.02 3.28
C ALA A 103 -1.31 2.54 3.77
N VAL A 104 -1.32 3.50 4.70
CA VAL A 104 -2.54 4.15 5.19
C VAL A 104 -3.28 4.86 4.04
N THR A 105 -2.54 5.55 3.17
CA THR A 105 -3.13 6.28 2.03
C THR A 105 -3.78 5.33 1.03
N VAL A 106 -3.11 4.22 0.67
CA VAL A 106 -3.68 3.17 -0.18
C VAL A 106 -4.95 2.59 0.43
N PHE A 107 -4.87 2.17 1.70
CA PHE A 107 -6.00 1.63 2.45
C PHE A 107 -7.19 2.59 2.43
N TRP A 108 -6.95 3.87 2.74
CA TRP A 108 -7.99 4.89 2.80
C TRP A 108 -8.66 5.11 1.44
N SER A 109 -7.86 5.17 0.37
CA SER A 109 -8.36 5.33 -0.99
C SER A 109 -9.38 4.23 -1.33
N VAL A 110 -9.02 2.97 -1.12
CA VAL A 110 -9.87 1.84 -1.52
C VAL A 110 -11.03 1.58 -0.57
N SER A 111 -10.79 1.64 0.74
CA SER A 111 -11.77 1.25 1.75
C SER A 111 -12.78 2.35 2.07
N TYR A 112 -12.40 3.62 1.93
CA TYR A 112 -13.23 4.74 2.39
C TYR A 112 -13.58 5.73 1.29
N LEU A 113 -12.58 6.25 0.57
CA LEU A 113 -12.80 7.32 -0.41
C LEU A 113 -13.65 6.83 -1.59
N PHE A 114 -13.34 5.65 -2.10
CA PHE A 114 -14.02 5.07 -3.26
C PHE A 114 -14.92 3.87 -2.93
N LYS A 115 -14.86 3.36 -1.68
CA LYS A 115 -15.75 2.31 -1.16
C LYS A 115 -15.78 1.05 -2.04
N GLU A 116 -14.61 0.56 -2.44
CA GLU A 116 -14.50 -0.68 -3.19
C GLU A 116 -15.10 -1.82 -2.36
N GLU A 117 -16.12 -2.51 -2.88
CA GLU A 117 -16.89 -3.52 -2.14
C GLU A 117 -16.01 -4.63 -1.56
N LYS A 118 -15.04 -5.08 -2.38
CA LYS A 118 -14.07 -6.12 -2.02
C LYS A 118 -13.05 -5.67 -0.97
N ALA A 119 -12.93 -4.36 -0.71
CA ALA A 119 -12.02 -3.86 0.30
C ALA A 119 -12.47 -4.25 1.71
N LEU A 120 -13.78 -4.26 1.98
CA LEU A 120 -14.30 -4.52 3.32
C LEU A 120 -13.91 -5.92 3.81
N GLU A 121 -14.08 -6.94 2.97
CA GLU A 121 -13.74 -8.33 3.30
C GLU A 121 -12.24 -8.51 3.57
N ALA A 122 -11.39 -7.91 2.75
CA ALA A 122 -9.94 -7.94 2.92
C ALA A 122 -9.48 -7.27 4.22
N VAL A 123 -10.13 -6.19 4.61
CA VAL A 123 -9.81 -5.44 5.83
C VAL A 123 -10.26 -6.18 7.08
N THR A 124 -11.46 -6.76 7.07
CA THR A 124 -11.99 -7.53 8.20
C THR A 124 -11.14 -8.79 8.44
N SER A 125 -10.77 -9.51 7.39
CA SER A 125 -9.94 -10.72 7.48
C SER A 125 -8.50 -10.49 7.96
N THR A 126 -8.04 -9.24 8.07
CA THR A 126 -6.66 -8.89 8.47
C THR A 126 -6.56 -8.06 9.74
N ASN A 127 -7.67 -7.95 10.50
CA ASN A 127 -7.81 -7.08 11.67
C ASN A 127 -7.42 -5.63 11.36
N GLY A 128 -7.73 -5.15 10.15
CA GLY A 128 -7.30 -3.83 9.69
C GLY A 128 -7.82 -2.68 10.56
N VAL A 129 -9.05 -2.82 11.09
CA VAL A 129 -9.67 -1.86 12.02
C VAL A 129 -8.82 -1.70 13.27
N THR A 130 -8.46 -2.81 13.92
CA THR A 130 -7.64 -2.80 15.13
C THR A 130 -6.28 -2.15 14.89
N LYS A 131 -5.64 -2.44 13.75
CA LYS A 131 -4.33 -1.84 13.41
C LYS A 131 -4.42 -0.33 13.24
N ILE A 132 -5.47 0.18 12.63
CA ILE A 132 -5.68 1.63 12.46
C ILE A 132 -5.95 2.30 13.80
N LEU A 133 -6.78 1.70 14.64
CA LEU A 133 -7.01 2.20 15.99
C LEU A 133 -5.70 2.25 16.79
N LEU A 134 -4.87 1.20 16.70
CA LEU A 134 -3.55 1.19 17.33
C LEU A 134 -2.61 2.27 16.78
N LEU A 135 -2.59 2.51 15.46
CA LEU A 135 -1.80 3.60 14.87
C LEU A 135 -2.22 4.97 15.40
N TYR A 136 -3.53 5.23 15.41
CA TYR A 136 -4.10 6.47 15.92
C TYR A 136 -3.72 6.75 17.38
N MET A 137 -3.69 5.70 18.20
CA MET A 137 -3.35 5.81 19.62
C MET A 137 -1.84 5.92 19.87
N SER A 138 -1.00 5.35 19.01
CA SER A 138 0.45 5.17 19.28
C SER A 138 1.36 6.24 18.66
N THR A 139 0.95 6.95 17.61
CA THR A 139 1.87 7.81 16.85
C THR A 139 1.41 9.26 16.76
N ARG A 140 2.26 10.19 17.22
CA ARG A 140 2.03 11.64 17.15
C ARG A 140 2.13 12.21 15.71
N THR A 141 2.82 11.51 14.80
CA THR A 141 3.03 11.92 13.40
C THR A 141 1.88 11.49 12.49
N VAL A 142 1.37 10.26 12.65
CA VAL A 142 0.17 9.80 11.95
C VAL A 142 -1.04 10.63 12.40
N ARG A 143 -1.03 11.20 13.61
CA ARG A 143 -2.02 12.19 14.05
C ARG A 143 -2.09 13.46 13.20
N PHE A 144 -1.02 13.94 12.55
CA PHE A 144 -1.09 15.14 11.69
C PHE A 144 -1.73 14.84 10.33
N PHE A 145 -1.40 13.69 9.72
CA PHE A 145 -2.09 13.20 8.52
C PHE A 145 -3.51 12.74 8.82
N LEU A 146 -3.72 12.11 9.98
CA LEU A 146 -5.04 11.82 10.50
C LEU A 146 -5.77 13.07 10.93
N LEU A 147 -5.12 14.23 11.14
CA LEU A 147 -5.76 15.54 11.41
C LEU A 147 -6.34 16.15 10.12
N ASP A 148 -5.60 16.07 9.01
CA ASP A 148 -6.10 16.43 7.67
C ASP A 148 -7.16 15.43 7.18
N ALA A 149 -6.99 14.14 7.51
CA ALA A 149 -8.03 13.13 7.34
C ALA A 149 -9.12 13.15 8.44
N PHE A 150 -8.94 13.86 9.57
CA PHE A 150 -9.85 13.85 10.75
C PHE A 150 -11.15 14.56 10.46
N TYR A 151 -11.09 15.62 9.65
CA TYR A 151 -12.29 16.24 9.07
C TYR A 151 -13.14 15.23 8.26
N ARG A 152 -12.60 14.06 7.92
CA ARG A 152 -13.31 12.94 7.28
C ARG A 152 -13.40 11.66 8.14
N PHE A 153 -12.89 11.64 9.37
CA PHE A 153 -12.65 10.42 10.17
C PHE A 153 -13.72 10.09 11.22
N GLU A 154 -14.61 11.03 11.62
CA GLU A 154 -15.79 10.69 12.46
C GLU A 154 -16.61 9.53 11.87
N PHE A 155 -16.54 9.34 10.55
CA PHE A 155 -17.22 8.28 9.83
C PHE A 155 -16.54 6.90 9.93
N LEU A 156 -15.25 6.81 10.28
CA LEU A 156 -14.50 5.54 10.34
C LEU A 156 -14.94 4.70 11.55
N VAL A 157 -15.10 5.34 12.71
CA VAL A 157 -15.55 4.67 13.95
C VAL A 157 -17.02 4.27 13.84
N SER A 158 -17.84 5.08 13.19
CA SER A 158 -19.29 4.81 13.05
C SER A 158 -19.64 3.65 12.11
N ARG A 159 -18.71 3.18 11.25
CA ARG A 159 -18.98 2.14 10.25
C ARG A 159 -18.45 0.75 10.60
N PHE A 160 -17.50 0.65 11.52
CA PHE A 160 -17.00 -0.65 12.02
C PHE A 160 -17.56 -1.05 13.39
N ILE A 161 -18.34 -0.18 14.04
CA ILE A 161 -19.02 -0.43 15.33
C ILE A 161 -20.54 -0.65 15.13
N LYS A 162 -20.99 -1.02 13.92
CA LYS A 162 -22.37 -1.46 13.68
C LYS A 162 -22.41 -2.87 13.11
#